data_AF-A0A0N1LGK0-F1
#
_entry.id   AF-A0A0N1LGK0-F1
#
_cell.length_a   1.000
_cell.length_b   1.000
_cell.length_c   1.000
_cell.angle_alpha   90.00
_cell.angle_beta   90.00
_cell.angle_gamma   90.00
#
_symmetry.space_group_name_H-M   'P 1'
#
loop_
_entity.id
_entity.type
_entity.pdbx_description
1 polymer ?
#
loop_
_entity_poly.entity_id
_entity_poly.type
_entity_poly.pdbx_seq_one_letter_code
_entity_poly.pdbx_strand_id
1 'polypeptide(L)'
;MGKEYRAKSFKSGNSVAIRMPAALGIEPDREWTITEQNGEYVVREIGAPRRKFNIDKVAGSATSLKPIKPEDRVFEERPLRWDLLGGSDGS
;
A
#
# COMPACT_ATOMS: atom_id res chain seq x y z
N MET A 1 14.01 -10.52 9.15
CA MET A 1 13.47 -10.36 10.52
C MET A 1 13.88 -8.97 10.99
N GLY A 2 12.93 -8.06 11.21
CA GLY A 2 13.25 -6.70 11.68
C GLY A 2 13.60 -6.70 13.17
N LYS A 3 14.39 -5.71 13.62
CA LYS A 3 14.59 -5.47 15.05
C LYS A 3 13.36 -4.78 15.62
N GLU A 4 12.80 -5.34 16.68
CA GLU A 4 11.74 -4.72 17.46
C GLU A 4 12.35 -3.79 18.52
N TYR A 5 11.82 -2.58 18.63
CA TYR A 5 12.21 -1.62 19.65
C TYR A 5 11.00 -1.26 20.50
N ARG A 6 11.12 -1.43 21.82
CA ARG A 6 10.08 -1.01 22.75
C ARG A 6 10.25 0.47 23.09
N ALA A 7 9.19 1.25 22.91
CA ALA A 7 9.15 2.66 23.26
C ALA A 7 7.91 2.97 24.12
N LYS A 8 8.03 3.98 24.98
CA LYS A 8 6.91 4.49 25.79
C LYS A 8 6.50 5.86 25.27
N SER A 9 5.20 6.07 25.15
CA SER A 9 4.62 7.37 24.82
C SER A 9 4.71 8.33 26.00
N PHE A 10 4.75 9.62 25.70
CA PHE A 10 4.75 10.69 26.69
C PHE A 10 4.00 11.92 26.18
N LYS A 11 3.51 12.75 27.10
CA LYS A 11 2.82 14.00 26.76
C LYS A 11 3.83 15.03 26.24
N SER A 12 3.51 15.65 25.11
CA SER A 12 4.28 16.72 24.48
C SER A 12 3.33 17.85 24.12
N GLY A 13 3.20 18.84 25.00
CA GLY A 13 2.19 19.90 24.87
C GLY A 13 0.77 19.35 24.86
N ASN A 14 0.01 19.67 23.80
CA ASN A 14 -1.35 19.17 23.57
C ASN A 14 -1.38 17.81 22.83
N SER A 15 -0.21 17.21 22.59
CA SER A 15 -0.05 15.99 21.81
C SER A 15 0.64 14.89 22.59
N VAL A 16 0.77 13.72 21.95
CA VAL A 16 1.55 12.58 22.42
C VAL A 16 2.72 12.36 21.47
N ALA A 17 3.89 12.06 22.04
CA ALA A 17 5.07 11.68 21.28
C ALA A 17 5.59 10.32 21.73
N ILE A 18 6.27 9.61 20.82
CA ILE A 18 7.05 8.42 21.10
C ILE A 18 8.51 8.70 20.75
N ARG A 19 9.44 8.12 21.52
CA ARG A 19 10.87 8.24 21.20
C ARG A 19 11.23 7.26 20.10
N MET A 20 11.84 7.77 19.03
CA MET A 20 12.48 6.94 18.01
C MET A 20 13.92 6.64 18.45
N PRO A 21 14.31 5.35 18.63
CA PRO A 21 15.68 5.00 19.00
C PRO A 21 16.71 5.44 17.95
N ALA A 22 17.87 5.93 18.39
CA ALA A 22 18.97 6.34 17.50
C ALA A 22 19.48 5.19 16.60
N ALA A 23 19.35 3.93 17.05
CA ALA A 23 19.68 2.74 16.28
C ALA A 23 18.83 2.57 15.00
N LEU A 24 17.75 3.34 14.83
CA LEU A 24 16.97 3.41 13.59
C LEU A 24 17.64 4.27 12.50
N GLY A 25 18.66 5.08 12.85
CA GLY A 25 19.34 5.95 11.90
C GLY A 25 18.49 7.11 11.39
N ILE A 26 17.44 7.49 12.13
CA ILE A 26 16.59 8.64 11.79
C ILE A 26 17.33 9.92 12.19
N GLU A 27 17.60 10.77 11.22
CA GLU A 27 18.16 12.10 11.46
C GLU A 27 17.08 13.07 11.96
N PRO A 28 17.45 14.08 12.78
CA PRO A 28 16.54 15.14 13.19
C PRO A 28 16.04 15.97 12.00
N ASP A 29 15.03 16.80 12.25
CA ASP A 29 14.51 17.80 11.30
C ASP A 29 13.92 17.23 9.99
N ARG A 30 13.43 16.00 10.04
CA ARG A 30 12.72 15.33 8.94
C ARG A 30 11.21 15.39 9.12
N GLU A 31 10.48 15.44 8.02
CA GLU A 31 9.02 15.40 8.00
C GLU A 31 8.50 13.97 7.77
N TRP A 32 7.41 13.62 8.45
CA TRP A 32 6.84 12.27 8.42
C TRP A 32 5.31 12.32 8.32
N THR A 33 4.75 11.30 7.66
CA THR A 33 3.33 10.98 7.68
C THR A 33 3.07 9.83 8.63
N ILE A 34 1.96 9.90 9.36
CA ILE A 34 1.45 8.81 10.20
C ILE A 34 0.09 8.44 9.64
N THR A 35 -0.12 7.16 9.33
CA THR A 35 -1.41 6.65 8.84
C THR A 35 -1.82 5.45 9.67
N GLU A 36 -3.08 5.43 10.10
CA GLU A 36 -3.67 4.26 10.74
C GLU A 36 -4.10 3.24 9.68
N GLN A 37 -3.66 2.00 9.82
CA GLN A 37 -4.01 0.88 8.94
C GLN A 37 -4.24 -0.36 9.80
N ASN A 38 -5.46 -0.89 9.82
CA ASN A 38 -5.83 -2.11 10.56
C ASN A 38 -5.46 -2.09 12.06
N GLY A 39 -5.59 -0.94 12.72
CA GLY A 39 -5.22 -0.77 14.14
C GLY A 39 -3.72 -0.61 14.40
N GLU A 40 -2.91 -0.53 13.35
CA GLU A 40 -1.48 -0.19 13.44
C GLU A 40 -1.22 1.22 12.91
N TYR A 41 -0.27 1.93 13.52
CA TYR A 41 0.20 3.21 13.01
C TYR A 41 1.44 3.01 12.15
N VAL A 42 1.35 3.34 10.87
CA VAL A 42 2.46 3.29 9.93
C VAL A 42 3.06 4.68 9.76
N VAL A 43 4.33 4.81 10.10
CA VAL A 43 5.09 6.06 10.00
C VAL A 43 5.97 6.03 8.75
N ARG A 44 5.86 7.02 7.87
CA ARG A 44 6.63 7.09 6.61
C ARG A 44 7.20 8.48 6.40
N GLU A 45 8.48 8.56 6.04
CA GLU A 45 9.17 9.81 5.74
C GLU A 45 8.54 10.49 4.51
N ILE A 46 8.29 11.79 4.61
CA ILE A 46 7.77 12.60 3.49
C ILE A 46 8.88 12.74 2.46
N GLY A 47 8.55 12.47 1.18
CA GLY A 47 9.53 12.54 0.09
C GLY A 47 10.43 11.31 -0.06
N ALA A 48 10.33 10.31 0.84
CA ALA A 48 10.96 9.02 0.61
C ALA A 48 10.44 8.46 -0.73
N PRO A 49 11.32 8.06 -1.66
CA PRO A 49 10.89 7.54 -2.94
C PRO A 49 10.01 6.32 -2.66
N ARG A 50 8.71 6.42 -3.00
CA ARG A 50 7.81 5.26 -3.02
C ARG A 50 8.59 4.16 -3.72
N ARG A 51 8.77 2.99 -3.10
CA ARG A 51 9.45 1.84 -3.71
C ARG A 51 8.82 1.63 -5.08
N LYS A 52 9.46 2.15 -6.12
CA LYS A 52 8.98 1.97 -7.49
C LYS A 52 9.13 0.48 -7.73
N PHE A 53 8.06 -0.14 -8.21
CA PHE A 53 8.13 -1.49 -8.73
C PHE A 53 9.22 -1.49 -9.78
N ASN A 54 10.32 -2.20 -9.51
CA ASN A 54 11.46 -2.20 -10.39
C ASN A 54 11.14 -3.18 -11.53
N ILE A 55 10.62 -2.65 -12.64
CA ILE A 55 10.20 -3.46 -13.78
C ILE A 55 11.37 -4.24 -14.38
N ASP A 56 12.59 -3.70 -14.35
CA ASP A 56 13.79 -4.40 -14.85
C ASP A 56 14.09 -5.67 -14.05
N LYS A 57 13.74 -5.71 -12.76
CA LYS A 57 13.89 -6.90 -11.91
C LYS A 57 12.78 -7.93 -12.09
N VAL A 58 11.65 -7.56 -12.70
CA VAL A 58 10.47 -8.42 -12.81
C VAL A 58 10.18 -8.81 -14.26
N ALA A 59 10.67 -8.04 -15.23
CA ALA A 59 10.62 -8.35 -16.65
C ALA A 59 11.25 -9.73 -16.89
N GLY A 60 10.47 -10.65 -17.45
CA GLY A 60 10.91 -12.02 -17.73
C GLY A 60 10.85 -12.99 -16.53
N SER A 61 10.43 -12.55 -15.34
CA SER A 61 10.28 -13.46 -14.18
C SER A 61 9.12 -14.46 -14.34
N ALA A 62 8.16 -14.16 -15.22
CA ALA A 62 7.02 -15.01 -15.49
C ALA A 62 7.33 -16.04 -16.59
N THR A 63 8.27 -16.95 -16.31
CA THR A 63 8.79 -17.95 -17.27
C THR A 63 7.82 -19.10 -17.57
N SER A 64 6.83 -19.33 -16.69
CA SER A 64 5.87 -20.43 -16.80
C SER A 64 4.51 -20.02 -17.36
N LEU A 65 4.33 -18.74 -17.76
CA LEU A 65 3.09 -18.29 -18.37
C LEU A 65 2.94 -18.88 -19.77
N LYS A 66 1.80 -19.50 -20.03
CA LYS A 66 1.43 -20.01 -21.35
C LYS A 66 0.23 -19.20 -21.86
N PRO A 67 0.19 -18.83 -23.15
CA PRO A 67 -1.00 -18.24 -23.74
C PRO A 67 -2.19 -19.19 -23.53
N ILE A 68 -3.30 -18.67 -23.01
CA ILE A 68 -4.56 -19.40 -22.96
C ILE A 68 -5.08 -19.67 -24.38
N LYS A 69 -5.75 -20.80 -24.59
CA LYS A 69 -6.29 -21.18 -25.91
C LYS A 69 -7.35 -20.17 -26.36
N PRO A 70 -7.56 -19.98 -27.67
CA PRO A 70 -8.58 -19.08 -28.18
C PRO A 70 -9.98 -19.37 -27.61
N GLU A 71 -10.31 -20.65 -27.46
CA GLU A 71 -11.60 -21.08 -26.88
C GLU A 71 -11.80 -20.58 -25.43
N ASP A 72 -10.74 -20.56 -24.62
CA ASP A 72 -10.76 -20.13 -23.22
C ASP A 72 -10.76 -18.59 -23.05
N ARG A 73 -10.61 -17.83 -24.16
CA ARG A 73 -10.67 -16.36 -24.16
C ARG A 73 -12.08 -15.83 -24.33
N VAL A 74 -13.05 -16.70 -24.60
CA VAL A 74 -14.44 -16.33 -24.74
C VAL A 74 -15.01 -16.12 -23.34
N PHE A 75 -15.39 -14.89 -23.04
CA PHE A 75 -16.11 -14.58 -21.81
C PHE A 75 -17.59 -14.87 -22.01
N GLU A 76 -18.20 -15.62 -21.09
CA GLU A 76 -19.66 -15.69 -21.01
C GLU A 76 -20.20 -14.29 -20.65
N GLU A 77 -21.22 -13.86 -21.38
CA GLU A 77 -21.87 -12.58 -21.15
C GLU A 77 -22.62 -12.67 -19.82
N ARG A 78 -22.08 -12.01 -18.79
CA ARG A 78 -22.72 -11.89 -17.48
C ARG A 78 -23.40 -10.53 -17.38
N PRO A 79 -24.57 -10.45 -16.72
CA PRO A 79 -25.24 -9.17 -16.54
C PRO A 79 -24.34 -8.20 -15.79
N LEU A 80 -24.20 -7.00 -16.32
CA LEU A 80 -23.37 -5.98 -15.71
C LEU A 80 -24.18 -5.36 -14.56
N ARG A 81 -23.47 -4.79 -13.58
CA ARG A 81 -24.11 -4.31 -12.35
C ARG A 81 -25.18 -3.25 -12.62
N TRP A 82 -25.06 -2.47 -13.70
CA TRP A 82 -26.05 -1.49 -14.10
C TRP A 82 -27.27 -2.08 -14.82
N ASP A 83 -27.13 -3.23 -15.49
CA ASP A 83 -28.26 -3.96 -16.08
C ASP A 83 -29.18 -4.53 -15.00
N LEU A 84 -28.59 -4.88 -13.85
CA LEU A 84 -29.30 -5.40 -12.67
C LEU A 84 -30.00 -4.32 -11.84
N LEU A 85 -29.57 -3.06 -11.98
CA LEU A 85 -30.10 -1.95 -11.18
C LEU A 85 -31.31 -1.27 -11.84
N GLY A 86 -31.73 -1.74 -13.02
CA GLY A 86 -32.79 -1.13 -13.84
C GLY A 86 -32.31 0.21 -14.38
N GLY A 87 -32.00 0.27 -15.68
CA GLY A 87 -31.56 1.49 -16.34
C GLY A 87 -32.35 2.71 -15.87
N SER A 88 -31.69 3.59 -15.12
CA SER A 88 -32.14 4.98 -14.96
C SER A 88 -31.46 5.76 -16.07
N ASP A 89 -31.89 5.49 -17.29
CA ASP A 89 -31.67 6.34 -18.44
C ASP A 89 -32.31 7.70 -18.11
N GLY A 90 -31.44 8.61 -17.68
CA GLY A 90 -31.76 10.03 -17.60
C GLY A 90 -32.22 10.51 -18.96
N SER A 91 -33.52 10.80 -19.04
CA SER A 91 -34.14 11.65 -20.06
C SER A 91 -33.85 13.11 -19.76
#